data_AF-A0A0G1B0R2-F1
#
_entry.id   AF-A0A0G1B0R2-F1
#
_cell.length_a   1.000
_cell.length_b   1.000
_cell.length_c   1.000
_cell.angle_alpha   90.00
_cell.angle_beta   90.00
_cell.angle_gamma   90.00
#
_symmetry.space_group_name_H-M   'P 1'
#
loop_
_entity.id
_entity.type
_entity.pdbx_description
1 polymer ?
#
loop_
_entity_poly.entity_id
_entity_poly.type
_entity_poly.pdbx_seq_one_letter_code
_entity_poly.pdbx_strand_id
1 'polypeptide(L)'
;MFHELIRIRKAFGIEVASLEHYPACVFPNTETRTMFGNRNCSAAKTSCTIGFDGNIRPCSHAPMSYGNVAEQGLSVAWIGMDAWRDDSLVPSVCKLTCGEYPGKCGGGCRIESLNVHQGVGGSDPYSLEAAPAAKRAVAKLKLLDPAVIVQLQPKVRFRKENFGFIAYRSSTNWVAMDSTLYGIVVPSKPVSVTDVATAYQSSEDDALETLSILSAKGIVQII
;
A
#
# COMPACT_ATOMS: atom_id res chain seq x y z
N MET A 1 -6.51 16.43 18.80
CA MET A 1 -5.16 16.26 18.21
C MET A 1 -5.10 16.63 16.73
N PHE A 2 -5.75 15.89 15.80
CA PHE A 2 -5.58 16.14 14.35
C PHE A 2 -5.92 17.56 13.88
N HIS A 3 -6.97 18.17 14.45
CA HIS A 3 -7.33 19.56 14.14
C HIS A 3 -6.26 20.57 14.55
N GLU A 4 -5.57 20.34 15.66
CA GLU A 4 -4.47 21.19 16.11
C GLU A 4 -3.28 21.10 15.15
N LEU A 5 -2.97 19.91 14.63
CA LEU A 5 -1.92 19.75 13.62
C LEU A 5 -2.27 20.54 12.33
N ILE A 6 -3.51 20.47 11.87
CA ILE A 6 -3.98 21.26 10.72
C ILE A 6 -3.88 22.77 11.00
N ARG A 7 -4.27 23.20 12.21
CA ARG A 7 -4.16 24.60 12.63
C ARG A 7 -2.71 25.07 12.63
N ILE A 8 -1.79 24.28 13.19
CA ILE A 8 -0.34 24.57 13.20
C ILE A 8 0.19 24.71 11.78
N ARG A 9 -0.15 23.78 10.88
CA ARG A 9 0.23 23.87 9.47
C ARG A 9 -0.22 25.17 8.82
N LYS A 10 -1.49 25.53 9.01
CA LYS A 10 -2.08 26.76 8.42
C LYS A 10 -1.47 28.02 9.03
N ALA A 11 -1.23 28.05 10.34
CA ALA A 11 -0.75 29.23 11.06
C ALA A 11 0.74 29.49 10.85
N PHE A 12 1.56 28.44 10.75
CA PHE A 12 3.02 28.56 10.72
C PHE A 12 3.65 28.14 9.39
N GLY A 13 2.87 27.61 8.44
CA GLY A 13 3.39 27.12 7.16
C GLY A 13 4.27 25.88 7.29
N ILE A 14 4.16 25.15 8.41
CA ILE A 14 4.98 23.95 8.69
C ILE A 14 4.23 22.70 8.22
N GLU A 15 4.92 21.82 7.49
CA GLU A 15 4.36 20.52 7.11
C GLU A 15 4.19 19.62 8.33
N VAL A 16 3.02 19.00 8.45
CA VAL A 16 2.66 18.11 9.56
C VAL A 16 2.24 16.75 9.02
N ALA A 17 2.63 15.70 9.75
CA ALA A 17 2.26 14.33 9.44
C ALA A 17 2.22 13.49 10.73
N SER A 18 1.60 12.32 10.66
CA SER A 18 1.74 11.27 11.68
C SER A 18 2.67 10.18 11.16
N LEU A 19 3.72 9.82 11.89
CA LEU A 19 4.52 8.65 11.55
C LEU A 19 3.75 7.36 11.83
N GLU A 20 2.99 7.36 12.92
CA GLU A 20 2.23 6.20 13.38
C GLU A 20 0.96 5.99 12.56
N HIS A 21 0.58 4.72 12.46
CA HIS A 21 -0.68 4.29 11.87
C HIS A 21 -1.80 4.39 12.91
N TYR A 22 -2.83 5.19 12.60
CA TYR A 22 -4.05 5.28 13.40
C TYR A 22 -5.20 4.48 12.76
N PRO A 23 -6.08 3.85 13.57
CA PRO A 23 -7.25 3.16 13.06
C PRO A 23 -8.16 4.09 12.26
N ALA A 24 -8.69 3.62 11.12
CA ALA A 24 -9.49 4.47 10.23
C ALA A 24 -10.74 5.07 10.89
N CYS A 25 -11.28 4.39 11.91
CA CYS A 25 -12.46 4.81 12.66
C CYS A 25 -12.23 6.02 13.57
N VAL A 26 -10.97 6.38 13.89
CA VAL A 26 -10.68 7.51 14.80
C VAL A 26 -10.71 8.87 14.12
N PHE A 27 -10.74 8.90 12.78
CA PHE A 27 -10.69 10.17 12.07
C PHE A 27 -12.07 10.85 12.07
N PRO A 28 -12.18 12.07 12.62
CA PRO A 28 -13.47 12.74 12.77
C PRO A 28 -14.08 13.21 11.45
N ASN A 29 -13.27 13.39 10.39
CA ASN A 29 -13.74 13.88 9.10
C ASN A 29 -12.77 13.54 7.97
N THR A 30 -13.21 13.78 6.74
CA THR A 30 -12.46 13.51 5.51
C THR A 30 -11.15 14.31 5.42
N GLU A 31 -11.09 15.55 5.91
CA GLU A 31 -9.86 16.38 5.88
C GLU A 31 -8.75 15.71 6.72
N THR A 32 -9.06 15.37 7.98
CA THR A 32 -8.12 14.69 8.88
C THR A 32 -7.76 13.28 8.39
N ARG A 33 -8.74 12.50 7.89
CA ARG A 33 -8.48 11.17 7.32
C ARG A 33 -7.58 11.23 6.08
N THR A 34 -7.76 12.24 5.23
CA THR A 34 -6.96 12.41 4.01
C THR A 34 -5.53 12.86 4.34
N MET A 35 -5.35 13.71 5.34
CA MET A 35 -4.01 14.21 5.70
C MET A 35 -3.20 13.19 6.51
N PHE A 36 -3.82 12.52 7.48
CA PHE A 36 -3.12 11.68 8.46
C PHE A 36 -3.40 10.18 8.31
N GLY A 37 -4.48 9.78 7.64
CA GLY A 37 -4.91 8.39 7.48
C GLY A 37 -4.35 7.67 6.25
N ASN A 38 -3.23 8.16 5.69
CA ASN A 38 -2.62 7.57 4.49
C ASN A 38 -1.69 6.38 4.77
N ARG A 39 -1.28 6.20 6.03
CA ARG A 39 -0.40 5.10 6.44
C ARG A 39 -1.23 3.88 6.83
N ASN A 40 -0.75 2.70 6.49
CA ASN A 40 -1.22 1.42 6.99
C ASN A 40 -0.04 0.68 7.66
N CYS A 41 -0.36 -0.32 8.48
CA CYS A 41 0.68 -1.17 9.06
C CYS A 41 1.42 -1.94 7.96
N SER A 42 2.72 -1.71 7.81
CA SER A 42 3.60 -2.40 6.85
C SER A 42 4.25 -3.66 7.43
N ALA A 43 4.08 -3.90 8.74
CA ALA A 43 4.78 -4.92 9.50
C ALA A 43 4.55 -6.32 8.89
N ALA A 44 5.64 -6.96 8.45
CA ALA A 44 5.66 -8.25 7.75
C ALA A 44 4.75 -8.38 6.51
N LYS A 45 4.23 -7.25 6.00
CA LYS A 45 3.50 -7.17 4.73
C LYS A 45 4.41 -6.70 3.60
N THR A 46 5.08 -5.58 3.84
CA THR A 46 5.99 -4.94 2.87
C THR A 46 7.35 -4.58 3.48
N SER A 47 7.48 -4.70 4.81
CA SER A 47 8.72 -4.41 5.54
C SER A 47 8.91 -5.35 6.73
N CYS A 48 10.16 -5.55 7.14
CA CYS A 48 10.55 -6.12 8.44
C CYS A 48 11.75 -5.33 8.97
N THR A 49 12.13 -5.56 10.24
CA THR A 49 13.30 -4.94 10.87
C THR A 49 14.32 -6.02 11.19
N ILE A 50 15.60 -5.76 10.88
CA ILE A 50 16.74 -6.55 11.33
C ILE A 50 17.42 -5.76 12.45
N GLY A 51 17.45 -6.31 13.66
CA GLY A 51 18.12 -5.71 14.80
C GLY A 51 19.64 -5.77 14.68
N PHE A 52 20.34 -5.01 15.53
CA PHE A 52 21.81 -5.06 15.62
C PHE A 52 22.32 -6.45 16.05
N ASP A 53 21.48 -7.22 16.73
CA ASP A 53 21.67 -8.60 17.16
C ASP A 53 21.38 -9.62 16.05
N GLY A 54 20.99 -9.15 14.86
CA GLY A 54 20.59 -9.98 13.73
C GLY A 54 19.16 -10.51 13.80
N ASN A 55 18.42 -10.26 14.90
CA ASN A 55 17.04 -10.73 15.04
C ASN A 55 16.10 -10.02 14.07
N ILE A 56 15.24 -10.79 13.43
CA ILE A 56 14.29 -10.32 12.42
C ILE A 56 12.91 -10.19 13.05
N ARG A 57 12.33 -9.00 12.95
CA ARG A 57 11.06 -8.63 13.61
C ARG A 57 10.08 -8.07 12.58
N PRO A 58 8.76 -8.21 12.78
CA PRO A 58 7.77 -7.72 11.82
C PRO A 58 7.78 -6.19 11.71
N CYS A 59 8.08 -5.48 12.81
CA CYS A 59 8.41 -4.05 12.81
C CYS A 59 9.38 -3.74 13.96
N SER A 60 9.89 -2.51 14.01
CA SER A 60 10.87 -2.11 15.02
C SER A 60 10.30 -2.06 16.44
N HIS A 61 8.98 -1.92 16.60
CA HIS A 61 8.31 -1.90 17.89
C HIS A 61 7.96 -3.31 18.41
N ALA A 62 8.05 -4.33 17.55
CA ALA A 62 7.66 -5.69 17.93
C ALA A 62 8.69 -6.32 18.87
N PRO A 63 8.27 -6.93 20.00
CA PRO A 63 9.22 -7.61 20.90
C PRO A 63 9.59 -9.01 20.41
N MET A 64 8.77 -9.63 19.54
CA MET A 64 9.01 -10.98 19.03
C MET A 64 9.97 -11.01 17.84
N SER A 65 10.80 -12.05 17.81
CA SER A 65 11.70 -12.39 16.70
C SER A 65 11.16 -13.59 15.93
N TYR A 66 11.34 -13.59 14.60
CA TYR A 66 10.98 -14.68 13.69
C TYR A 66 12.22 -15.39 13.13
N GLY A 67 13.40 -15.14 13.70
CA GLY A 67 14.67 -15.74 13.32
C GLY A 67 15.81 -14.73 13.34
N ASN A 68 17.02 -15.20 13.06
CA ASN A 68 18.22 -14.40 12.93
C ASN A 68 18.72 -14.43 11.47
N VAL A 69 19.11 -13.27 10.95
CA VAL A 69 19.59 -13.13 9.58
C VAL A 69 20.87 -13.93 9.30
N ALA A 70 21.74 -14.11 10.29
CA ALA A 70 23.00 -14.84 10.13
C ALA A 70 22.83 -16.36 10.26
N GLU A 71 21.76 -16.83 10.91
CA GLU A 71 21.53 -18.25 11.19
C GLU A 71 20.53 -18.88 10.20
N GLN A 72 19.27 -18.40 10.18
CA GLN A 72 18.20 -18.97 9.35
C GLN A 72 18.01 -18.20 8.04
N GLY A 73 18.48 -16.95 7.98
CA GLY A 73 18.33 -16.08 6.82
C GLY A 73 16.96 -15.40 6.71
N LEU A 74 16.91 -14.32 5.92
CA LEU A 74 15.72 -13.47 5.80
C LEU A 74 14.50 -14.20 5.23
N SER A 75 14.68 -15.10 4.27
CA SER A 75 13.57 -15.80 3.60
C SER A 75 12.75 -16.64 4.59
N VAL A 76 13.43 -17.40 5.45
CA VAL A 76 12.79 -18.26 6.46
C VAL A 76 11.98 -17.43 7.44
N ALA A 77 12.59 -16.37 8.00
CA ALA A 77 11.89 -15.47 8.92
C ALA A 77 10.71 -14.76 8.25
N TRP A 78 10.86 -14.31 7.00
CA TRP A 78 9.80 -13.65 6.24
C TRP A 78 8.60 -14.56 6.01
N ILE A 79 8.84 -15.81 5.62
CA ILE A 79 7.78 -16.82 5.47
C ILE A 79 7.11 -17.08 6.82
N GLY A 80 7.88 -17.19 7.92
CA GLY A 80 7.35 -17.39 9.27
C GLY A 80 6.41 -16.31 9.78
N MET A 81 6.42 -15.11 9.18
CA MET A 81 5.51 -14.01 9.53
C MET A 81 4.19 -14.01 8.75
N ASP A 82 3.76 -15.15 8.18
CA ASP A 82 2.59 -15.21 7.29
C ASP A 82 1.28 -14.72 7.92
N ALA A 83 1.07 -15.00 9.21
CA ALA A 83 -0.10 -14.53 9.96
C ALA A 83 -0.27 -12.99 9.96
N TRP A 84 0.80 -12.23 9.70
CA TRP A 84 0.72 -10.77 9.62
C TRP A 84 0.05 -10.27 8.34
N ARG A 85 -0.05 -11.12 7.32
CA ARG A 85 -0.50 -10.77 5.97
C ARG A 85 -1.65 -11.64 5.44
N ASP A 86 -2.10 -12.65 6.18
CA ASP A 86 -3.25 -13.52 5.85
C ASP A 86 -4.59 -13.06 6.47
N ASP A 87 -4.61 -11.86 7.06
CA ASP A 87 -5.73 -11.27 7.80
C ASP A 87 -6.20 -12.03 9.05
N SER A 88 -5.52 -13.10 9.48
CA SER A 88 -5.80 -13.82 10.73
C SER A 88 -5.69 -12.89 11.95
N LEU A 89 -4.72 -11.97 11.93
CA LEU A 89 -4.47 -10.98 12.98
C LEU A 89 -5.33 -9.71 12.88
N VAL A 90 -6.32 -9.65 11.98
CA VAL A 90 -7.28 -8.53 11.98
C VAL A 90 -8.36 -8.80 13.04
N PRO A 91 -8.66 -7.85 13.95
CA PRO A 91 -9.63 -8.04 15.02
C PRO A 91 -11.00 -8.47 14.50
N SER A 92 -11.65 -9.42 15.18
CA SER A 92 -12.95 -9.95 14.79
C SER A 92 -14.01 -8.85 14.69
N VAL A 93 -14.05 -7.93 15.66
CA VAL A 93 -14.96 -6.78 15.63
C VAL A 93 -14.76 -5.93 14.38
N CYS A 94 -13.51 -5.66 13.98
CA CYS A 94 -13.22 -4.90 12.76
C CYS A 94 -13.70 -5.63 11.50
N LYS A 95 -13.59 -6.96 11.43
CA LYS A 95 -14.09 -7.75 10.30
C LYS A 95 -15.61 -7.65 10.17
N LEU A 96 -16.33 -7.53 11.28
CA LEU A 96 -17.79 -7.46 11.33
C LEU A 96 -18.31 -6.02 11.13
N THR A 97 -17.67 -5.03 11.75
CA THR A 97 -18.22 -3.67 11.85
C THR A 97 -17.70 -2.70 10.79
N CYS A 98 -16.55 -2.97 10.17
CA CYS A 98 -15.89 -2.00 9.28
C CYS A 98 -16.24 -2.14 7.79
N GLY A 99 -17.10 -3.09 7.41
CA GLY A 99 -17.51 -3.31 6.03
C GLY A 99 -16.30 -3.57 5.10
N GLU A 100 -16.10 -2.74 4.08
CA GLU A 100 -15.00 -2.86 3.10
C GLU A 100 -13.62 -2.43 3.63
N TYR A 101 -13.53 -1.88 4.85
CA TYR A 101 -12.29 -1.32 5.39
C TYR A 101 -11.32 -2.25 6.17
N PRO A 102 -11.64 -3.50 6.56
CA PRO A 102 -10.72 -4.30 7.37
C PRO A 102 -9.41 -4.59 6.62
N GLY A 103 -9.44 -4.82 5.30
CA GLY A 103 -8.23 -5.04 4.51
C GLY A 103 -7.35 -3.79 4.35
N LYS A 104 -7.93 -2.59 4.36
CA LYS A 104 -7.20 -1.31 4.18
C LYS A 104 -6.61 -0.77 5.47
N CYS A 105 -7.34 -0.90 6.58
CA CYS A 105 -6.89 -0.45 7.91
C CYS A 105 -6.12 -1.55 8.66
N GLY A 106 -6.55 -2.80 8.56
CA GLY A 106 -5.90 -3.93 9.23
C GLY A 106 -6.03 -3.94 10.75
N GLY A 107 -6.95 -3.15 11.33
CA GLY A 107 -7.25 -3.13 12.78
C GLY A 107 -6.47 -2.10 13.62
N GLY A 108 -5.59 -1.29 13.00
CA GLY A 108 -4.70 -0.38 13.72
C GLY A 108 -3.31 -0.99 14.00
N CYS A 109 -2.60 -0.45 14.98
CA CYS A 109 -1.29 -0.91 15.40
C CYS A 109 -1.39 -2.20 16.25
N ARG A 110 -0.85 -3.29 15.72
CA ARG A 110 -0.82 -4.60 16.41
C ARG A 110 0.05 -4.58 17.66
N ILE A 111 1.06 -3.71 17.72
CA ILE A 111 1.93 -3.60 18.89
C ILE A 111 1.25 -2.80 20.00
N GLU A 112 0.48 -1.77 19.67
CA GLU A 112 -0.36 -1.09 20.67
C GLU A 112 -1.42 -2.04 21.24
N SER A 113 -2.05 -2.85 20.38
CA SER A 113 -2.92 -3.94 20.82
C SER A 113 -2.19 -4.92 21.75
N LEU A 114 -0.96 -5.32 21.43
CA LEU A 114 -0.17 -6.21 22.29
C LEU A 114 0.09 -5.58 23.66
N ASN A 115 0.46 -4.30 23.69
CA ASN A 115 0.80 -3.59 24.93
C ASN A 115 -0.41 -3.44 25.87
N VAL A 116 -1.63 -3.28 25.33
CA VAL A 116 -2.84 -3.06 26.14
C VAL A 116 -3.64 -4.33 26.37
N HIS A 117 -3.75 -5.20 25.37
CA HIS A 117 -4.62 -6.39 25.38
C HIS A 117 -3.85 -7.72 25.41
N GLN A 118 -2.52 -7.70 25.53
CA GLN A 118 -1.65 -8.88 25.55
C GLN A 118 -1.77 -9.78 24.31
N GLY A 119 -2.20 -9.22 23.17
CA GLY A 119 -2.30 -9.95 21.91
C GLY A 119 -2.16 -9.06 20.68
N VAL A 120 -1.51 -9.58 19.63
CA VAL A 120 -1.32 -8.87 18.34
C VAL A 120 -2.54 -8.93 17.40
N GLY A 121 -3.58 -9.68 17.77
CA GLY A 121 -4.84 -9.79 17.01
C GLY A 121 -6.01 -9.01 17.62
N GLY A 122 -5.76 -8.23 18.68
CA GLY A 122 -6.76 -7.39 19.34
C GLY A 122 -6.92 -6.04 18.66
N SER A 123 -7.96 -5.30 19.05
CA SER A 123 -8.19 -3.93 18.61
C SER A 123 -7.04 -3.03 19.05
N ASP A 124 -6.62 -2.12 18.17
CA ASP A 124 -5.81 -0.98 18.60
C ASP A 124 -6.55 -0.21 19.71
N PRO A 125 -5.89 0.24 20.78
CA PRO A 125 -6.51 0.94 21.92
C PRO A 125 -7.26 2.22 21.54
N TYR A 126 -6.92 2.84 20.41
CA TYR A 126 -7.62 4.00 19.90
C TYR A 126 -8.82 3.64 19.03
N SER A 127 -8.98 2.38 18.62
CA SER A 127 -10.09 1.92 17.80
C SER A 127 -11.44 2.24 18.45
N LEU A 128 -12.35 2.83 17.68
CA LEU A 128 -13.74 3.01 18.08
C LEU A 128 -14.61 1.77 17.82
N GLU A 129 -14.02 0.70 17.26
CA GLU A 129 -14.69 -0.56 16.91
C GLU A 129 -15.94 -0.41 16.02
N ALA A 130 -16.06 0.71 15.33
CA ALA A 130 -17.16 1.08 14.45
C ALA A 130 -16.66 1.38 13.03
N ALA A 131 -17.59 1.37 12.07
CA ALA A 131 -17.30 1.78 10.70
C ALA A 131 -16.73 3.21 10.67
N PRO A 132 -15.69 3.49 9.86
CA PRO A 132 -15.13 4.82 9.76
C PRO A 132 -16.13 5.80 9.14
N ALA A 133 -16.53 6.82 9.91
CA ALA A 133 -17.44 7.87 9.45
C ALA A 133 -16.81 8.76 8.36
N ALA A 134 -15.53 9.10 8.52
CA ALA A 134 -14.77 9.85 7.54
C ALA A 134 -14.42 8.97 6.34
N LYS A 135 -14.51 9.45 5.10
CA LYS A 135 -13.92 8.78 3.93
C LYS A 135 -12.55 9.38 3.63
N ARG A 136 -11.63 8.59 3.07
CA ARG A 136 -10.38 9.16 2.55
C ARG A 136 -10.66 9.73 1.16
N ALA A 137 -10.26 10.97 0.91
CA ALA A 137 -10.25 11.48 -0.46
C ALA A 137 -9.19 10.72 -1.26
N VAL A 138 -9.62 10.05 -2.33
CA VAL A 138 -8.72 9.39 -3.27
C VAL A 138 -8.41 10.39 -4.38
N ALA A 139 -7.13 10.61 -4.66
CA ALA A 139 -6.75 11.39 -5.83
C ALA A 139 -7.33 10.71 -7.07
N LYS A 140 -8.17 11.42 -7.81
CA LYS A 140 -8.69 10.90 -9.08
C LYS A 140 -7.51 10.68 -10.01
N LEU A 141 -7.47 9.53 -10.68
CA LEU A 141 -6.54 9.30 -11.75
C LEU A 141 -6.77 10.36 -12.82
N LYS A 142 -5.71 11.08 -13.19
CA LYS A 142 -5.78 11.98 -14.34
C LYS A 142 -5.64 11.11 -15.58
N LEU A 143 -6.72 10.96 -16.33
CA LEU A 143 -6.69 10.26 -17.60
C LEU A 143 -5.79 11.01 -18.58
N LEU A 144 -5.06 10.24 -19.38
CA LEU A 144 -4.31 10.75 -20.52
C LEU A 144 -5.27 11.18 -21.65
N ASP A 145 -4.74 11.87 -22.65
CA ASP A 145 -5.47 12.11 -23.90
C ASP A 145 -5.55 10.77 -24.68
N PRO A 146 -6.71 10.37 -25.24
CA PRO A 146 -6.83 9.14 -26.03
C PRO A 146 -5.83 9.01 -27.18
N ALA A 147 -5.36 10.14 -27.73
CA ALA A 147 -4.38 10.17 -28.81
C ALA A 147 -2.92 10.02 -28.35
N VAL A 148 -2.64 9.91 -27.04
CA VAL A 148 -1.27 9.76 -26.57
C VAL A 148 -0.67 8.43 -27.01
N ILE A 149 0.62 8.48 -27.30
CA ILE A 149 1.46 7.31 -27.47
C ILE A 149 2.43 7.29 -26.30
N VAL A 150 2.61 6.12 -25.71
CA VAL A 150 3.53 5.92 -24.58
C VAL A 150 4.62 4.92 -24.96
N GLN A 151 5.72 4.96 -24.23
CA GLN A 151 6.77 3.96 -24.31
C GLN A 151 7.26 3.60 -22.91
N LEU A 152 7.88 2.44 -22.77
CA LEU A 152 8.49 2.04 -21.50
C LEU A 152 9.49 3.09 -21.02
N GLN A 153 9.41 3.47 -19.75
CA GLN A 153 10.38 4.38 -19.17
C GLN A 153 11.73 3.65 -18.97
N PRO A 154 12.87 4.30 -19.28
CA PRO A 154 14.18 3.79 -18.89
C PRO A 154 14.24 3.53 -17.37
N LYS A 155 14.92 2.45 -16.97
CA LYS A 155 15.18 2.03 -15.57
C LYS A 155 14.01 1.36 -14.84
N VAL A 156 12.92 1.02 -15.52
CA VAL A 156 11.93 0.08 -14.94
C VAL A 156 12.56 -1.31 -14.83
N ARG A 157 12.43 -1.93 -13.65
CA ARG A 157 12.86 -3.30 -13.38
C ARG A 157 11.64 -4.22 -13.37
N PHE A 158 11.84 -5.46 -13.77
CA PHE A 158 10.77 -6.45 -13.80
C PHE A 158 11.13 -7.64 -12.92
N ARG A 159 10.14 -8.15 -12.19
CA ARG A 159 10.23 -9.41 -11.45
C ARG A 159 9.10 -10.32 -11.91
N LYS A 160 9.44 -11.54 -12.33
CA LYS A 160 8.45 -12.54 -12.72
C LYS A 160 7.76 -13.10 -11.48
N GLU A 161 6.45 -13.29 -11.57
CA GLU A 161 5.56 -13.86 -10.56
C GLU A 161 4.70 -14.96 -11.18
N ASN A 162 4.05 -15.78 -10.36
CA ASN A 162 3.14 -16.82 -10.84
C ASN A 162 1.92 -16.24 -11.60
N PHE A 163 1.52 -15.00 -11.30
CA PHE A 163 0.43 -14.31 -11.98
C PHE A 163 0.87 -13.44 -13.18
N GLY A 164 2.18 -13.33 -13.44
CA GLY A 164 2.70 -12.42 -14.47
C GLY A 164 4.00 -11.74 -14.03
N PHE A 165 3.96 -10.42 -13.92
CA PHE A 165 5.14 -9.60 -13.61
C PHE A 165 4.81 -8.44 -12.67
N ILE A 166 5.79 -8.05 -11.86
CA ILE A 166 5.83 -6.76 -11.18
C ILE A 166 6.77 -5.85 -11.96
N ALA A 167 6.24 -4.74 -12.49
CA ALA A 167 7.05 -3.62 -12.97
C ALA A 167 7.35 -2.69 -11.78
N TYR A 168 8.63 -2.45 -11.52
CA TYR A 168 9.11 -1.76 -10.34
C TYR A 168 10.03 -0.61 -10.71
N ARG A 169 9.72 0.58 -10.18
CA ARG A 169 10.59 1.76 -10.25
C ARG A 169 11.02 2.24 -8.86
N SER A 170 10.13 2.19 -7.87
CA SER A 170 10.41 2.50 -6.46
C SER A 170 9.34 1.86 -5.56
N SER A 171 9.52 1.94 -4.23
CA SER A 171 8.60 1.34 -3.25
C SER A 171 7.15 1.82 -3.39
N THR A 172 6.91 3.03 -3.90
CA THR A 172 5.56 3.59 -4.14
C THR A 172 5.13 3.56 -5.61
N ASN A 173 6.06 3.29 -6.52
CA ASN A 173 5.86 3.30 -7.97
C ASN A 173 6.17 1.92 -8.54
N TRP A 174 5.17 1.05 -8.45
CA TRP A 174 5.17 -0.29 -9.01
C TRP A 174 3.76 -0.65 -9.47
N VAL A 175 3.67 -1.58 -10.42
CA VAL A 175 2.41 -2.10 -10.97
C VAL A 175 2.54 -3.61 -11.19
N ALA A 176 1.52 -4.36 -10.78
CA ALA A 176 1.36 -5.75 -11.20
C ALA A 176 0.75 -5.78 -12.61
N MET A 177 1.31 -6.57 -13.49
CA MET A 177 0.84 -6.75 -14.87
C MET A 177 0.85 -8.23 -15.22
N ASP A 178 -0.13 -8.66 -16.00
CA ASP A 178 -0.11 -10.00 -16.55
C ASP A 178 0.94 -10.11 -17.69
N SER A 179 1.01 -11.29 -18.30
CA SER A 179 1.92 -11.54 -19.42
C SER A 179 1.56 -10.76 -20.69
N THR A 180 0.29 -10.41 -20.88
CA THR A 180 -0.21 -9.68 -22.06
C THR A 180 0.26 -8.24 -22.00
N LEU A 181 -0.01 -7.51 -20.91
CA LEU A 181 0.45 -6.13 -20.76
C LEU A 181 1.97 -6.03 -20.75
N TYR A 182 2.65 -7.00 -20.12
CA TYR A 182 4.12 -7.11 -20.21
C TYR A 182 4.58 -7.22 -21.67
N GLY A 183 3.97 -8.10 -22.46
CA GLY A 183 4.32 -8.33 -23.86
C GLY A 183 4.13 -7.11 -24.76
N ILE A 184 3.18 -6.24 -24.45
CA ILE A 184 2.91 -5.00 -25.20
C ILE A 184 3.90 -3.90 -24.80
N VAL A 185 4.11 -3.70 -23.49
CA VAL A 185 4.83 -2.52 -22.97
C VAL A 185 6.35 -2.71 -23.02
N VAL A 186 6.85 -3.91 -22.78
CA VAL A 186 8.30 -4.15 -22.59
C VAL A 186 9.15 -4.07 -23.86
N PRO A 187 8.67 -4.39 -25.07
CA PRO A 187 9.47 -4.29 -26.29
C PRO A 187 10.07 -2.90 -26.64
N SER A 188 9.98 -1.88 -25.77
CA SER A 188 10.46 -0.50 -25.99
C SER A 188 9.93 0.13 -27.28
N LYS A 189 8.79 -0.37 -27.76
CA LYS A 189 8.07 0.17 -28.90
C LYS A 189 7.05 1.20 -28.40
N PRO A 190 6.70 2.18 -29.24
CA PRO A 190 5.52 3.01 -29.01
C PRO A 190 4.25 2.16 -28.85
N VAL A 191 3.42 2.48 -27.86
CA VAL A 191 2.16 1.82 -27.53
C VAL A 191 1.06 2.88 -27.44
N SER A 192 -0.01 2.67 -28.19
CA SER A 192 -1.23 3.49 -28.18
C SER A 192 -2.33 2.86 -27.32
N VAL A 193 -3.40 3.62 -27.07
CA VAL A 193 -4.62 3.12 -26.42
C VAL A 193 -5.22 1.95 -27.21
N THR A 194 -5.27 2.05 -28.54
CA THR A 194 -5.85 1.03 -29.42
C THR A 194 -5.05 -0.28 -29.38
N ASP A 195 -3.71 -0.23 -29.23
CA ASP A 195 -2.89 -1.44 -29.09
C ASP A 195 -3.27 -2.24 -27.84
N VAL A 196 -3.46 -1.55 -26.71
CA VAL A 196 -3.89 -2.18 -25.45
C VAL A 196 -5.32 -2.70 -25.56
N ALA A 197 -6.25 -1.89 -26.08
CA ALA A 197 -7.64 -2.29 -26.26
C ALA A 197 -7.77 -3.54 -27.14
N THR A 198 -7.00 -3.60 -28.23
CA THR A 198 -6.98 -4.74 -29.14
C THR A 198 -6.44 -5.99 -28.47
N ALA A 199 -5.33 -5.89 -27.73
CA ALA A 199 -4.72 -7.04 -27.06
C ALA A 199 -5.61 -7.64 -25.96
N TYR A 200 -6.40 -6.80 -25.29
CA TYR A 200 -7.34 -7.23 -24.24
C TYR A 200 -8.76 -7.50 -24.73
N GLN A 201 -9.07 -7.20 -26.00
CA GLN A 201 -10.44 -7.19 -26.52
C GLN A 201 -11.37 -6.35 -25.64
N SER A 202 -10.87 -5.22 -25.14
CA SER A 202 -11.54 -4.31 -24.21
C SER A 202 -11.98 -3.00 -24.88
N SER A 203 -12.67 -2.14 -24.12
CA SER A 203 -12.95 -0.79 -24.57
C SER A 203 -11.67 0.07 -24.61
N GLU A 204 -11.69 1.15 -25.41
CA GLU A 204 -10.61 2.14 -25.39
C GLU A 204 -10.56 2.91 -24.07
N ASP A 205 -11.69 3.04 -23.37
CA ASP A 205 -11.74 3.68 -22.05
C ASP A 205 -10.96 2.86 -21.00
N ASP A 206 -11.13 1.53 -20.98
CA ASP A 206 -10.38 0.63 -20.08
C ASP A 206 -8.88 0.63 -20.39
N ALA A 207 -8.54 0.66 -21.68
CA ALA A 207 -7.17 0.76 -22.15
C ALA A 207 -6.53 2.10 -21.78
N LEU A 208 -7.28 3.20 -21.89
CA LEU A 208 -6.84 4.53 -21.51
C LEU A 208 -6.61 4.63 -20.00
N GLU A 209 -7.50 4.05 -19.19
CA GLU A 209 -7.31 3.96 -17.74
C GLU A 209 -6.02 3.20 -17.40
N THR A 210 -5.80 2.05 -18.07
CA THR A 210 -4.58 1.24 -17.90
C THR A 210 -3.31 2.03 -18.19
N LEU A 211 -3.23 2.71 -19.36
CA LEU A 211 -2.07 3.53 -19.71
C LEU A 211 -1.89 4.72 -18.77
N SER A 212 -3.00 5.31 -18.30
CA SER A 212 -2.98 6.39 -17.33
C SER A 212 -2.41 5.95 -15.99
N ILE A 213 -2.73 4.75 -15.51
CA ILE A 213 -2.14 4.15 -14.30
C ILE A 213 -0.64 3.94 -14.49
N LEU A 214 -0.23 3.33 -15.61
CA LEU A 214 1.19 3.09 -15.90
C LEU A 214 1.98 4.39 -15.96
N SER A 215 1.43 5.44 -16.58
CA SER A 215 2.06 6.76 -16.67
C SER A 215 2.12 7.45 -15.31
N ALA A 216 1.04 7.41 -14.52
CA ALA A 216 1.01 7.97 -13.16
C ALA A 216 1.99 7.27 -12.20
N LYS A 217 2.25 5.98 -12.42
CA LYS A 217 3.28 5.20 -11.72
C LYS A 217 4.66 5.35 -12.36
N GLY A 218 4.76 6.10 -13.46
CA GLY A 218 5.99 6.32 -14.19
C GLY A 218 6.64 5.02 -14.64
N ILE A 219 5.84 4.03 -15.03
CA ILE A 219 6.29 2.81 -15.69
C ILE A 219 6.46 3.07 -17.19
N VAL A 220 5.58 3.91 -17.75
CA VAL A 220 5.67 4.40 -19.13
C VAL A 220 5.82 5.92 -19.13
N GLN A 221 6.29 6.47 -20.24
CA GLN A 221 6.40 7.90 -20.50
C GLN A 221 5.73 8.23 -21.83
N ILE A 222 5.11 9.41 -21.91
CA ILE A 222 4.47 9.94 -23.13
C ILE A 222 5.57 10.37 -24.10
N ILE A 223 5.35 10.15 -25.40
CA ILE A 223 6.24 10.58 -26.49
C ILE A 223 5.52 11.47 -27.51
#